data_AF-A0A940JK23-F1
#
_entry.id   AF-A0A940JK23-F1
#
_cell.length_a   1.000
_cell.length_b   1.000
_cell.length_c   1.000
_cell.angle_alpha   90.00
_cell.angle_beta   90.00
_cell.angle_gamma   90.00
#
_symmetry.space_group_name_H-M   'P 1'
#
loop_
_entity.id
_entity.type
_entity.pdbx_description
1 polymer ?
#
loop_
_entity_poly.entity_id
_entity_poly.type
_entity_poly.pdbx_seq_one_letter_code
_entity_poly.pdbx_strand_id
1 'polypeptide(L)'
;MQTPKGHLTYCTNIHFGETWNEHFEQLKLHIPNIKRKISPLEPFGIGLRLANSASLELRKQENLEAFQSWLAENDCYVFTMNGFPYGSFHHSVVKDKVHAPDWLSADRVSYTIRLAQILTVLLPEELDGGISTSPLTYKFWHKEEDLENVYQTATLNLLQVVDQLIQIKKVTGKLIHIDIEPEPDGLLGDGKEFLQWYVQYLLPIGITYLQD
;
A
#
# COMPACT_ATOMS: atom_id res chain seq x y z
N MET A 1 12.75 1.32 -13.12
CA MET A 1 13.27 0.91 -14.43
C MET A 1 12.98 -0.55 -14.63
N GLN A 2 12.54 -0.91 -15.83
CA GLN A 2 12.37 -2.30 -16.21
C GLN A 2 13.74 -2.94 -16.47
N THR A 3 13.96 -4.14 -15.93
CA THR A 3 15.16 -4.94 -16.19
C THR A 3 14.76 -6.31 -16.75
N PRO A 4 15.69 -7.11 -17.29
CA PRO A 4 15.40 -8.48 -17.71
C PRO A 4 14.94 -9.41 -16.57
N LYS A 5 15.07 -9.00 -15.30
CA LYS A 5 14.68 -9.77 -14.12
C LYS A 5 13.44 -9.24 -13.41
N GLY A 6 12.88 -8.11 -13.87
CA GLY A 6 11.73 -7.46 -13.28
C GLY A 6 11.95 -5.97 -13.06
N HIS A 7 11.02 -5.35 -12.32
CA HIS A 7 11.07 -3.93 -12.01
C HIS A 7 12.06 -3.62 -10.88
N LEU A 8 13.03 -2.76 -11.16
CA LEU A 8 13.84 -2.12 -10.12
C LEU A 8 13.22 -0.76 -9.79
N THR A 9 12.98 -0.52 -8.51
CA THR A 9 12.34 0.71 -8.02
C THR A 9 13.06 1.32 -6.84
N TYR A 10 12.77 2.59 -6.59
CA TYR A 10 13.18 3.29 -5.39
C TYR A 10 11.98 3.48 -4.47
N CYS A 11 12.06 2.89 -3.27
CA CYS A 11 11.03 2.99 -2.24
C CYS A 11 11.19 4.29 -1.46
N THR A 12 10.14 5.10 -1.39
CA THR A 12 10.17 6.42 -0.74
C THR A 12 9.95 6.36 0.77
N ASN A 13 9.91 5.16 1.37
CA ASN A 13 9.77 4.93 2.82
C ASN A 13 10.80 5.71 3.66
N ILE A 14 11.99 5.98 3.11
CA ILE A 14 13.05 6.67 3.84
C ILE A 14 12.83 8.18 3.99
N HIS A 15 11.90 8.75 3.21
CA HIS A 15 11.68 10.18 3.15
C HIS A 15 10.63 10.61 4.18
N PHE A 16 11.04 11.55 5.02
CA PHE A 16 10.19 12.20 6.01
C PHE A 16 9.07 13.01 5.33
N GLY A 17 7.96 13.17 6.04
CA GLY A 17 6.82 13.96 5.59
C GLY A 17 5.54 13.41 6.18
N GLU A 18 4.85 14.24 6.95
CA GLU A 18 3.53 13.89 7.48
C GLU A 18 2.43 14.37 6.53
N THR A 19 2.65 15.53 5.90
CA THR A 19 1.78 16.10 4.89
C THR A 19 2.21 15.69 3.47
N TRP A 20 1.30 15.82 2.50
CA TRP A 20 1.64 15.58 1.10
C TRP A 20 2.70 16.56 0.61
N ASN A 21 2.59 17.83 1.00
CA ASN A 21 3.52 18.86 0.55
C ASN A 21 4.97 18.56 0.99
N GLU A 22 5.18 18.20 2.26
CA GLU A 22 6.51 17.81 2.75
C GLU A 22 7.06 16.60 2.01
N HIS A 23 6.22 15.57 1.82
CA HIS A 23 6.63 14.37 1.11
C HIS A 23 7.00 14.69 -0.34
N PHE A 24 6.20 15.50 -1.02
CA PHE A 24 6.44 15.88 -2.41
C PHE A 24 7.73 16.69 -2.58
N GLU A 25 8.05 17.59 -1.65
CA GLU A 25 9.33 18.31 -1.64
C GLU A 25 10.52 17.36 -1.49
N GLN A 26 10.42 16.30 -0.68
CA GLN A 26 11.47 15.26 -0.63
C GLN A 26 11.62 14.53 -1.96
N LEU A 27 10.51 14.21 -2.63
CA LEU A 27 10.56 13.55 -3.95
C LEU A 27 11.25 14.44 -4.99
N LYS A 28 10.89 15.72 -5.05
CA LYS A 28 11.52 16.72 -5.92
C LYS A 28 13.02 16.84 -5.68
N LEU A 29 13.44 16.82 -4.41
CA LEU A 29 14.83 16.95 -4.02
C LEU A 29 15.66 15.71 -4.39
N HIS A 30 15.13 14.50 -4.17
CA HIS A 30 15.92 13.28 -4.19
C HIS A 30 15.79 12.48 -5.48
N ILE A 31 14.58 12.30 -6.01
CA ILE A 31 14.32 11.37 -7.12
C ILE A 31 15.09 11.75 -8.41
N PRO A 32 15.13 13.02 -8.86
CA PRO A 32 15.86 13.36 -10.09
C PRO A 32 17.37 13.09 -9.97
N ASN A 33 17.93 13.28 -8.77
CA ASN A 33 19.33 12.99 -8.48
C ASN A 33 19.63 11.48 -8.51
N ILE A 34 18.72 10.67 -7.97
CA ILE A 34 18.84 9.20 -7.97
C ILE A 34 18.70 8.66 -9.39
N LYS A 35 17.66 9.08 -10.11
CA LYS A 35 17.41 8.67 -11.50
C LYS A 35 18.65 8.92 -12.37
N ARG A 36 19.24 10.11 -12.31
CA ARG A 36 20.44 10.46 -13.10
C ARG A 36 21.61 9.50 -12.89
N LYS A 37 21.73 8.90 -11.71
CA LYS A 37 22.80 7.95 -11.38
C LYS A 37 22.48 6.52 -11.76
N ILE A 38 21.21 6.12 -11.69
CA ILE A 38 20.79 4.71 -11.79
C ILE A 38 20.11 4.39 -13.13
N SER A 39 19.29 5.31 -13.64
CA SER A 39 18.46 5.15 -14.84
C SER A 39 18.43 6.46 -15.65
N PRO A 40 19.57 6.95 -16.17
CA PRO A 40 19.66 8.27 -16.81
C PRO A 40 18.89 8.38 -18.13
N LEU A 41 18.66 7.26 -18.82
CA LEU A 41 18.08 7.21 -20.16
C LEU A 41 16.71 6.52 -20.21
N GLU A 42 16.28 5.90 -19.12
CA GLU A 42 15.08 5.06 -19.06
C GLU A 42 14.12 5.56 -17.96
N PRO A 43 12.80 5.37 -18.14
CA PRO A 43 11.81 5.73 -17.14
C PRO A 43 12.10 5.14 -15.76
N PHE A 44 11.92 5.95 -14.72
CA PHE A 44 12.26 5.56 -13.36
C PHE A 44 11.01 5.24 -12.52
N GLY A 45 10.92 3.98 -12.08
CA GLY A 45 9.80 3.49 -11.29
C GLY A 45 9.97 3.84 -9.82
N ILE A 46 8.92 4.36 -9.21
CA ILE A 46 8.86 4.79 -7.81
C ILE A 46 7.90 3.88 -7.04
N GLY A 47 8.36 3.37 -5.89
CA GLY A 47 7.53 2.72 -4.89
C GLY A 47 7.12 3.77 -3.86
N LEU A 48 5.90 4.28 -4.00
CA LEU A 48 5.45 5.46 -3.27
C LEU A 48 4.93 5.08 -1.88
N ARG A 49 5.58 5.59 -0.83
CA ARG A 49 5.06 5.55 0.52
C ARG A 49 4.15 6.74 0.76
N LEU A 50 2.95 6.50 1.28
CA LEU A 50 2.06 7.58 1.74
C LEU A 50 1.70 7.32 3.20
N ALA A 51 1.58 8.39 3.99
CA ALA A 51 0.87 8.34 5.25
C ALA A 51 -0.62 8.63 5.02
N ASN A 52 -1.48 8.30 5.98
CA ASN A 52 -2.91 8.59 5.92
C ASN A 52 -3.21 10.07 5.62
N SER A 53 -2.57 11.00 6.34
CA SER A 53 -2.70 12.45 6.12
C SER A 53 -2.28 12.86 4.71
N ALA A 54 -1.08 12.44 4.26
CA ALA A 54 -0.60 12.71 2.92
C ALA A 54 -1.52 12.14 1.83
N SER A 55 -2.09 10.95 2.02
CA SER A 55 -3.05 10.36 1.07
C SER A 55 -4.36 11.15 0.96
N LEU A 56 -4.83 11.76 2.06
CA LEU A 56 -6.03 12.61 2.08
C LEU A 56 -5.82 13.93 1.33
N GLU A 57 -4.60 14.46 1.35
CA GLU A 57 -4.21 15.65 0.61
C GLU A 57 -3.94 15.33 -0.86
N LEU A 58 -3.18 14.26 -1.15
CA LEU A 58 -2.83 13.86 -2.51
C LEU A 58 -4.07 13.56 -3.33
N ARG A 59 -5.10 12.88 -2.80
CA ARG A 59 -6.33 12.54 -3.55
C ARG A 59 -7.09 13.77 -4.10
N LYS A 60 -6.78 14.99 -3.67
CA LYS A 60 -7.37 16.21 -4.22
C LYS A 60 -6.90 16.37 -5.67
N GLN A 61 -7.82 16.70 -6.57
CA GLN A 61 -7.56 16.78 -8.00
C GLN A 61 -6.32 17.64 -8.33
N GLU A 62 -6.22 18.83 -7.75
CA GLU A 62 -5.09 19.75 -7.94
C GLU A 62 -3.73 19.12 -7.60
N ASN A 63 -3.66 18.31 -6.53
CA ASN A 63 -2.43 17.68 -6.07
C ASN A 63 -2.07 16.46 -6.93
N LEU A 64 -3.07 15.67 -7.32
CA LEU A 64 -2.90 14.55 -8.24
C LEU A 64 -2.37 15.03 -9.59
N GLU A 65 -2.99 16.06 -10.19
CA GLU A 65 -2.57 16.62 -11.48
C GLU A 65 -1.17 17.21 -11.42
N ALA A 66 -0.85 17.94 -10.34
CA ALA A 66 0.50 18.46 -10.12
C ALA A 66 1.54 17.33 -10.00
N PHE A 67 1.20 16.24 -9.30
CA PHE A 67 2.10 15.11 -9.15
C PHE A 67 2.29 14.34 -10.45
N GLN A 68 1.22 14.09 -11.22
CA GLN A 68 1.29 13.45 -12.54
C GLN A 68 2.14 14.28 -13.51
N SER A 69 1.97 15.59 -13.53
CA SER A 69 2.78 16.50 -14.36
C SER A 69 4.26 16.39 -13.99
N TRP A 70 4.57 16.42 -12.69
CA TRP A 70 5.94 16.28 -12.21
C TRP A 70 6.55 14.90 -12.53
N LEU A 71 5.78 13.82 -12.43
CA LEU A 71 6.22 12.48 -12.82
C LEU A 71 6.59 12.44 -14.31
N ALA A 72 5.75 13.03 -15.17
CA ALA A 72 6.01 13.11 -16.61
C ALA A 72 7.26 13.96 -16.93
N GLU A 73 7.40 15.14 -16.30
CA GLU A 73 8.56 16.03 -16.49
C GLU A 73 9.89 15.37 -16.09
N ASN A 74 9.86 14.48 -15.09
CA ASN A 74 11.05 13.78 -14.59
C ASN A 74 11.21 12.38 -15.21
N ASP A 75 10.34 12.00 -16.15
CA ASP A 75 10.26 10.68 -16.76
C ASP A 75 10.35 9.57 -15.68
N CYS A 76 9.38 9.65 -14.77
CA CYS A 76 9.17 8.78 -13.63
C CYS A 76 7.73 8.25 -13.65
N TYR A 77 7.49 7.12 -12.98
CA TYR A 77 6.15 6.53 -12.85
C TYR A 77 5.99 5.83 -11.50
N VAL A 78 4.76 5.72 -11.02
CA VAL A 78 4.41 4.96 -9.81
C VAL A 78 3.71 3.68 -10.24
N PHE A 79 4.18 2.54 -9.73
CA PHE A 79 3.55 1.23 -9.99
C PHE A 79 3.32 0.41 -8.72
N THR A 80 3.80 0.90 -7.58
CA THR A 80 3.53 0.26 -6.29
C THR A 80 3.46 1.32 -5.19
N MET A 81 2.69 1.05 -4.16
CA MET A 81 2.59 1.88 -2.97
C MET A 81 2.88 1.06 -1.72
N ASN A 82 3.52 1.69 -0.75
CA ASN A 82 3.62 1.14 0.59
C ASN A 82 2.55 1.81 1.48
N GLY A 83 1.58 1.00 1.94
CA GLY A 83 0.49 1.39 2.83
C GLY A 83 0.77 1.16 4.32
N PHE A 84 2.02 0.88 4.69
CA PHE A 84 2.45 0.60 6.06
C PHE A 84 3.71 1.41 6.46
N PRO A 85 3.70 2.13 7.60
CA PRO A 85 2.59 2.31 8.54
C PRO A 85 1.46 3.18 8.00
N TYR A 86 0.30 3.13 8.68
CA TYR A 86 -0.82 4.04 8.41
C TYR A 86 -0.46 5.51 8.68
N GLY A 87 0.19 5.76 9.82
CA GLY A 87 0.53 7.09 10.30
C GLY A 87 1.96 7.53 9.98
N SER A 88 2.41 8.59 10.64
CA SER A 88 3.81 9.03 10.59
C SER A 88 4.73 7.95 11.17
N PHE A 89 5.83 7.67 10.47
CA PHE A 89 6.86 6.71 10.91
C PHE A 89 7.94 7.38 11.78
N HIS A 90 7.94 8.72 11.83
CA HIS A 90 9.02 9.50 12.43
C HIS A 90 8.46 10.31 13.60
N HIS A 91 9.14 10.32 14.75
CA HIS A 91 8.86 11.07 16.00
C HIS A 91 8.08 10.34 17.11
N SER A 92 7.64 9.10 16.93
CA SER A 92 7.11 8.29 18.04
C SER A 92 8.02 7.10 18.31
N VAL A 93 8.11 6.67 19.57
CA VAL A 93 8.72 5.37 19.91
C VAL A 93 7.79 4.32 19.32
N VAL A 94 8.06 3.91 18.08
CA VAL A 94 7.19 3.01 17.33
C VAL A 94 7.44 1.58 17.81
N LYS A 95 6.75 1.21 18.90
CA LYS A 95 6.59 -0.18 19.34
C LYS A 95 5.44 -0.81 18.51
N ASP A 96 4.64 -1.63 19.16
CA ASP A 96 3.37 -2.20 18.70
C ASP A 96 2.46 -1.21 17.95
N LYS A 97 2.42 0.08 18.33
CA LYS A 97 1.53 1.08 17.73
C LYS A 97 1.76 1.35 16.25
N VAL A 98 2.86 0.91 15.65
CA VAL A 98 3.07 0.97 14.18
C VAL A 98 1.96 0.24 13.41
N HIS A 99 1.39 -0.81 14.01
CA HIS A 99 0.31 -1.61 13.42
C HIS A 99 -1.04 -0.91 13.50
N ALA A 100 -1.21 0.12 14.33
CA ALA A 100 -2.48 0.82 14.50
C ALA A 100 -2.62 2.00 13.53
N PRO A 101 -3.82 2.26 13.00
CA PRO A 101 -4.96 1.35 12.92
C PRO A 101 -4.65 0.08 12.10
N ASP A 102 -5.12 -1.06 12.59
CA ASP A 102 -4.92 -2.37 11.98
C ASP A 102 -6.15 -2.81 11.15
N TRP A 103 -6.12 -4.01 10.59
CA TRP A 103 -7.20 -4.55 9.76
C TRP A 103 -8.49 -4.87 10.54
N LEU A 104 -8.55 -4.63 11.85
CA LEU A 104 -9.80 -4.69 12.62
C LEU A 104 -10.58 -3.38 12.57
N SER A 105 -10.00 -2.33 12.00
CA SER A 105 -10.61 -1.00 11.95
C SER A 105 -11.12 -0.60 10.56
N ALA A 106 -12.21 0.15 10.52
CA ALA A 106 -12.74 0.74 9.29
C ALA A 106 -11.80 1.82 8.69
N ASP A 107 -10.98 2.45 9.53
CA ASP A 107 -9.98 3.44 9.10
C ASP A 107 -8.93 2.80 8.19
N ARG A 108 -8.46 1.59 8.53
CA ARG A 108 -7.52 0.83 7.68
C ARG A 108 -8.15 0.50 6.33
N VAL A 109 -9.39 0.03 6.31
CA VAL A 109 -10.14 -0.28 5.07
C VAL A 109 -10.24 0.96 4.19
N SER A 110 -10.75 2.06 4.75
CA SER A 110 -10.94 3.33 4.04
C SER A 110 -9.63 3.92 3.51
N TYR A 111 -8.53 3.75 4.25
CA TYR A 111 -7.21 4.16 3.83
C TYR A 111 -6.68 3.32 2.66
N THR A 112 -6.75 2.00 2.75
CA THR A 112 -6.26 1.12 1.68
C THR A 112 -7.06 1.31 0.39
N ILE A 113 -8.39 1.46 0.46
CA ILE A 113 -9.23 1.80 -0.70
C ILE A 113 -8.77 3.11 -1.35
N ARG A 114 -8.49 4.13 -0.54
CA ARG A 114 -8.00 5.41 -1.06
C ARG A 114 -6.63 5.28 -1.73
N LEU A 115 -5.72 4.48 -1.19
CA LEU A 115 -4.46 4.19 -1.86
C LEU A 115 -4.68 3.53 -3.22
N ALA A 116 -5.60 2.57 -3.32
CA ALA A 116 -5.96 1.93 -4.58
C ALA A 116 -6.54 2.92 -5.60
N GLN A 117 -7.40 3.84 -5.17
CA GLN A 117 -7.94 4.89 -6.03
C GLN A 117 -6.84 5.85 -6.53
N ILE A 118 -5.93 6.28 -5.66
CA ILE A 118 -4.78 7.12 -6.06
C ILE A 118 -3.89 6.33 -7.03
N LEU A 119 -3.56 5.07 -6.72
CA LEU A 119 -2.72 4.24 -7.57
C LEU A 119 -3.35 4.03 -8.95
N THR A 120 -4.67 3.84 -9.03
CA THR A 120 -5.39 3.71 -10.32
C THR A 120 -5.13 4.91 -11.25
N VAL A 121 -5.07 6.12 -10.69
CA VAL A 121 -4.82 7.36 -11.44
C VAL A 121 -3.35 7.49 -11.86
N LEU A 122 -2.42 7.03 -11.01
CA LEU A 122 -0.97 7.15 -11.24
C LEU A 122 -0.36 6.00 -12.06
N LEU A 123 -0.99 4.83 -12.04
CA LEU A 123 -0.48 3.59 -12.63
C LEU A 123 -0.52 3.66 -14.16
N PRO A 124 0.60 3.38 -14.86
CA PRO A 124 0.63 3.21 -16.31
C PRO A 124 -0.29 2.05 -16.77
N GLU A 125 -0.88 2.18 -17.96
CA GLU A 125 -1.88 1.20 -18.47
C GLU A 125 -1.39 -0.25 -18.55
N GLU A 126 -0.12 -0.46 -18.89
CA GLU A 126 0.45 -1.80 -19.13
C GLU A 126 0.98 -2.49 -17.85
N LEU A 127 0.79 -1.88 -16.68
CA LEU A 127 1.33 -2.38 -15.41
C LEU A 127 0.23 -2.76 -14.42
N ASP A 128 0.52 -3.80 -13.66
CA ASP A 128 -0.22 -4.12 -12.44
C ASP A 128 0.29 -3.27 -11.28
N GLY A 129 -0.62 -2.87 -10.39
CA GLY A 129 -0.34 -2.03 -9.24
C GLY A 129 -0.37 -2.79 -7.91
N GLY A 130 0.73 -2.80 -7.17
CA GLY A 130 0.80 -3.45 -5.85
C GLY A 130 0.70 -2.47 -4.69
N ILE A 131 -0.07 -2.79 -3.65
CA ILE A 131 -0.13 -2.04 -2.40
C ILE A 131 0.30 -2.92 -1.25
N SER A 132 1.48 -2.65 -0.69
CA SER A 132 1.98 -3.40 0.46
C SER A 132 1.33 -2.96 1.77
N THR A 133 1.08 -3.90 2.68
CA THR A 133 0.33 -3.64 3.91
C THR A 133 0.70 -4.57 5.07
N SER A 134 0.31 -4.16 6.27
CA SER A 134 0.61 -4.84 7.54
C SER A 134 0.04 -6.26 7.65
N PRO A 135 0.63 -7.12 8.51
CA PRO A 135 0.24 -8.52 8.74
C PRO A 135 -1.06 -8.68 9.57
N LEU A 136 -2.17 -8.12 9.07
CA LEU A 136 -3.48 -8.01 9.72
C LEU A 136 -3.49 -7.12 10.98
N THR A 137 -2.81 -7.53 12.05
CA THR A 137 -2.77 -6.86 13.35
C THR A 137 -1.50 -7.24 14.12
N TYR A 138 -1.24 -6.61 15.25
CA TYR A 138 -0.14 -6.97 16.15
C TYR A 138 -0.53 -8.16 17.02
N LYS A 139 0.30 -9.20 17.05
CA LYS A 139 0.00 -10.50 17.70
C LYS A 139 -0.32 -10.36 19.18
N PHE A 140 0.43 -9.53 19.90
CA PHE A 140 0.32 -9.41 21.36
C PHE A 140 -0.78 -8.45 21.84
N TRP A 141 -1.60 -7.90 20.95
CA TRP A 141 -2.83 -7.20 21.33
C TRP A 141 -3.99 -8.13 21.64
N HIS A 142 -3.88 -9.40 21.25
CA HIS A 142 -4.97 -10.36 21.29
C HIS A 142 -4.63 -11.51 22.23
N LYS A 143 -5.67 -12.04 22.88
CA LYS A 143 -5.57 -13.32 23.60
C LYS A 143 -5.86 -14.45 22.63
N GLU A 144 -5.35 -15.65 22.95
CA GLU A 144 -5.55 -16.85 22.13
C GLU A 144 -7.04 -17.16 21.89
N GLU A 145 -7.88 -16.95 22.90
CA GLU A 145 -9.34 -17.15 22.85
C GLU A 145 -10.06 -16.21 21.87
N ASP A 146 -9.47 -15.07 21.51
CA ASP A 146 -10.07 -14.07 20.61
C ASP A 146 -9.62 -14.24 19.15
N LEU A 147 -8.58 -15.06 18.88
CA LEU A 147 -7.91 -15.10 17.57
C LEU A 147 -8.82 -15.50 16.41
N GLU A 148 -9.74 -16.43 16.63
CA GLU A 148 -10.71 -16.83 15.61
C GLU A 148 -11.53 -15.63 15.11
N ASN A 149 -12.06 -14.83 16.05
CA ASN A 149 -12.83 -13.64 15.70
C ASN A 149 -11.96 -12.55 15.07
N VAL A 150 -10.70 -12.41 15.50
CA VAL A 150 -9.73 -11.49 14.92
C VAL A 150 -9.45 -11.84 13.46
N TYR A 151 -9.17 -13.11 13.13
CA TYR A 151 -8.95 -13.54 11.76
C TYR A 151 -10.18 -13.33 10.89
N GLN A 152 -11.38 -13.69 11.37
CA GLN A 152 -12.62 -13.47 10.62
C GLN A 152 -12.87 -11.99 10.34
N THR A 153 -12.77 -11.13 11.35
CA THR A 153 -13.00 -9.69 11.23
C THR A 153 -12.00 -9.03 10.29
N ALA A 154 -10.71 -9.31 10.46
CA ALA A 154 -9.66 -8.77 9.59
C ALA A 154 -9.84 -9.22 8.12
N THR A 155 -10.24 -10.49 7.91
CA THR A 155 -10.49 -11.03 6.57
C THR A 155 -11.69 -10.36 5.90
N LEU A 156 -12.80 -10.17 6.61
CA LEU A 156 -13.99 -9.50 6.07
C LEU A 156 -13.69 -8.02 5.74
N ASN A 157 -12.90 -7.33 6.55
CA ASN A 157 -12.44 -5.98 6.26
C ASN A 157 -11.52 -5.92 5.03
N LEU A 158 -10.63 -6.89 4.86
CA LEU A 158 -9.81 -7.00 3.66
C LEU A 158 -10.67 -7.25 2.41
N LEU A 159 -11.70 -8.09 2.50
CA LEU A 159 -12.59 -8.39 1.37
C LEU A 159 -13.40 -7.17 0.91
N GLN A 160 -13.75 -6.25 1.81
CA GLN A 160 -14.33 -4.95 1.41
C GLN A 160 -13.39 -4.14 0.51
N VAL A 161 -12.07 -4.25 0.71
CA VAL A 161 -11.08 -3.65 -0.20
C VAL A 161 -11.06 -4.39 -1.52
N VAL A 162 -11.08 -5.73 -1.49
CA VAL A 162 -11.12 -6.58 -2.70
C VAL A 162 -12.30 -6.23 -3.60
N ASP A 163 -13.48 -5.97 -3.05
CA ASP A 163 -14.64 -5.48 -3.83
C ASP A 163 -14.30 -4.22 -4.61
N GLN A 164 -13.66 -3.24 -3.97
CA GLN A 164 -13.26 -2.00 -4.64
C GLN A 164 -12.22 -2.26 -5.73
N LEU A 165 -11.28 -3.19 -5.52
CA LEU A 165 -10.28 -3.56 -6.53
C LEU A 165 -10.93 -4.25 -7.73
N ILE A 166 -11.93 -5.10 -7.50
CA ILE A 166 -12.73 -5.72 -8.57
C ILE A 166 -13.46 -4.64 -9.38
N GLN A 167 -14.07 -3.65 -8.72
CA GLN A 167 -14.74 -2.55 -9.41
C GLN A 167 -13.74 -1.69 -10.21
N ILE A 168 -12.57 -1.38 -9.65
CA ILE A 168 -11.49 -0.69 -10.36
C ILE A 168 -11.11 -1.45 -11.63
N LYS A 169 -10.88 -2.76 -11.55
CA LYS A 169 -10.55 -3.59 -12.72
C LYS A 169 -11.65 -3.60 -13.76
N LYS A 170 -12.92 -3.70 -13.34
CA LYS A 170 -14.09 -3.70 -14.25
C LYS A 170 -14.23 -2.36 -14.99
N VAL A 171 -14.05 -1.24 -14.30
CA VAL A 171 -14.27 0.11 -14.84
C VAL A 171 -13.07 0.60 -15.66
N THR A 172 -11.85 0.34 -15.20
CA THR A 172 -10.64 0.94 -15.77
C THR A 172 -9.77 -0.03 -16.55
N GLY A 173 -9.99 -1.34 -16.41
CA GLY A 173 -9.08 -2.35 -16.95
C GLY A 173 -7.78 -2.53 -16.17
N LYS A 174 -7.46 -1.66 -15.19
CA LYS A 174 -6.23 -1.74 -14.39
C LYS A 174 -6.34 -2.79 -13.29
N LEU A 175 -5.31 -3.61 -13.12
CA LEU A 175 -5.23 -4.58 -12.03
C LEU A 175 -4.48 -3.96 -10.85
N ILE A 176 -5.12 -3.94 -9.68
CA ILE A 176 -4.49 -3.56 -8.42
C ILE A 176 -4.61 -4.75 -7.47
N HIS A 177 -3.54 -5.05 -6.75
CA HIS A 177 -3.46 -6.13 -5.78
C HIS A 177 -2.95 -5.63 -4.42
N ILE A 178 -3.35 -6.31 -3.35
CA ILE A 178 -2.87 -6.06 -1.99
C ILE A 178 -1.79 -7.09 -1.66
N ASP A 179 -0.64 -6.59 -1.22
CA ASP A 179 0.53 -7.38 -0.87
C ASP A 179 0.69 -7.37 0.64
N ILE A 180 0.11 -8.37 1.32
CA ILE A 180 0.25 -8.51 2.77
C ILE A 180 1.69 -8.95 3.06
N GLU A 181 2.38 -8.19 3.90
CA GLU A 181 3.77 -8.43 4.28
C GLU A 181 3.80 -9.10 5.66
N PRO A 182 4.19 -10.38 5.76
CA PRO A 182 4.46 -10.99 7.06
C PRO A 182 5.63 -10.29 7.75
N GLU A 183 5.48 -9.96 9.03
CA GLU A 183 6.50 -9.24 9.79
C GLU A 183 6.59 -9.77 11.23
N PRO A 184 7.77 -9.76 11.86
CA PRO A 184 7.92 -10.13 13.27
C PRO A 184 6.90 -9.43 14.16
N ASP A 185 6.38 -10.17 15.15
CA ASP A 185 5.31 -9.75 16.07
C ASP A 185 3.95 -9.40 15.42
N GLY A 186 3.83 -9.44 14.09
CA GLY A 186 2.56 -9.45 13.39
C GLY A 186 1.77 -10.72 13.66
N LEU A 187 0.45 -10.67 13.49
CA LEU A 187 -0.39 -11.87 13.58
C LEU A 187 -0.04 -12.88 12.49
N LEU A 188 0.36 -12.38 11.31
CA LEU A 188 1.04 -13.14 10.27
C LEU A 188 2.54 -12.87 10.37
N GLY A 189 3.22 -13.56 11.28
CA GLY A 189 4.63 -13.31 11.61
C GLY A 189 5.63 -13.87 10.60
N ASP A 190 5.22 -14.91 9.87
CA ASP A 190 6.03 -15.56 8.85
C ASP A 190 5.16 -16.14 7.72
N GLY A 191 5.82 -16.77 6.74
CA GLY A 191 5.14 -17.37 5.60
C GLY A 191 4.22 -18.55 5.96
N LYS A 192 4.49 -19.27 7.07
CA LYS A 192 3.64 -20.38 7.52
C LYS A 192 2.34 -19.82 8.12
N GLU A 193 2.43 -18.82 8.97
CA GLU A 193 1.27 -18.15 9.56
C GLU A 193 0.42 -17.48 8.45
N PHE A 194 1.06 -16.83 7.47
CA PHE A 194 0.36 -16.32 6.27
C PHE A 194 -0.40 -17.42 5.53
N LEU A 195 0.23 -18.55 5.22
CA LEU A 195 -0.41 -19.64 4.48
C LEU A 195 -1.57 -20.27 5.26
N GLN A 196 -1.43 -20.40 6.59
CA GLN A 196 -2.50 -20.90 7.45
C GLN A 196 -3.72 -19.98 7.39
N TRP A 197 -3.52 -18.68 7.56
CA TRP A 197 -4.60 -17.70 7.42
C TRP A 197 -5.22 -17.73 6.02
N TYR A 198 -4.39 -17.76 4.97
CA TYR A 198 -4.83 -17.77 3.58
C TYR A 198 -5.77 -18.95 3.29
N VAL A 199 -5.38 -20.16 3.69
CA VAL A 199 -6.14 -21.38 3.41
C VAL A 199 -7.36 -21.54 4.33
N GLN A 200 -7.24 -21.18 5.61
CA GLN A 200 -8.30 -21.43 6.60
C GLN A 200 -9.34 -20.32 6.69
N TYR A 201 -8.99 -19.09 6.32
CA TYR A 201 -9.88 -17.92 6.44
C TYR A 201 -10.09 -17.21 5.11
N LEU A 202 -9.03 -16.73 4.46
CA LEU A 202 -9.18 -15.88 3.27
C LEU A 202 -9.91 -16.60 2.13
N LEU A 203 -9.47 -17.82 1.78
CA LEU A 203 -10.11 -18.60 0.72
C LEU A 203 -11.57 -18.94 1.02
N PRO A 204 -11.93 -19.61 2.14
CA PRO A 204 -13.32 -20.01 2.37
C PRO A 204 -14.27 -18.81 2.55
N ILE A 205 -13.84 -17.77 3.28
CA ILE A 205 -14.65 -16.56 3.47
C ILE A 205 -14.76 -15.81 2.14
N GLY A 206 -13.64 -15.63 1.42
CA GLY A 206 -13.61 -14.90 0.16
C GLY A 206 -14.42 -15.56 -0.96
N ILE A 207 -14.39 -16.89 -1.08
CA ILE A 207 -15.21 -17.63 -2.04
C ILE A 207 -16.69 -17.38 -1.77
N THR A 208 -17.12 -17.49 -0.50
CA THR A 208 -18.52 -17.26 -0.12
C THR A 208 -18.91 -15.80 -0.37
N TYR A 209 -18.08 -14.86 0.08
CA TYR A 209 -18.33 -13.42 0.01
C TYR A 209 -18.45 -12.89 -1.44
N LEU A 210 -17.64 -13.39 -2.37
CA LEU A 210 -17.60 -12.91 -3.76
C LEU A 210 -18.60 -13.63 -4.68
N GLN A 211 -19.28 -14.67 -4.18
CA GLN A 211 -20.34 -15.36 -4.92
C GLN A 211 -21.73 -14.72 -4.71
N ASP A 212 -21.91 -13.99 -3.60
CA ASP A 212 -23.10 -13.20 -3.30
C ASP A 212 -23.15 -11.88 -4.10
#